data_AF-W9SXE4-F1
#
_entry.id   AF-W9SXE4-F1
#
_cell.length_a   1.000
_cell.length_b   1.000
_cell.length_c   1.000
_cell.angle_alpha   90.00
_cell.angle_beta   90.00
_cell.angle_gamma   90.00
#
_symmetry.space_group_name_H-M   'P 1'
#
loop_
_entity.id
_entity.type
_entity.pdbx_description
1 polymer ?
#
loop_
_entity_poly.entity_id
_entity_poly.type
_entity_poly.pdbx_seq_one_letter_code
_entity_poly.pdbx_strand_id
1 'polypeptide(L)'
;MTNLEPPPGLSSVDLESRLIEQELALLFDEPPAGSRKPQQRDRLPPRSLEDPRVIKAVRLIEARADQPLSLDRIAAHANLSPSRFQRRFLEVMGESPGEYLRRTRLDQAAIFLIISQQSVLSIALSVAYASHEAFIRAFHRQFGLVPTQYRQFARQASTPLAPEDEPRVGQVRVASFPSQPVLAMRFYGSYARVEENWQRFAEILEQAGFPLADLQAIGIIQDNPEITPNDLVRYDCA
;
A
#
# COMPACT_ATOMS: atom_id res chain seq x y z
N MET A 1 3.71 -23.47 15.44
CA MET A 1 4.54 -24.41 14.64
C MET A 1 3.63 -25.32 13.84
N THR A 2 3.33 -24.94 12.62
CA THR A 2 2.83 -25.86 11.60
C THR A 2 3.55 -25.45 10.34
N ASN A 3 4.57 -26.23 9.97
CA ASN A 3 5.24 -26.09 8.69
C ASN A 3 4.16 -26.22 7.62
N LEU A 4 3.92 -25.15 6.84
CA LEU A 4 3.17 -25.28 5.60
C LEU A 4 4.06 -26.11 4.67
N GLU A 5 3.82 -27.41 4.62
CA GLU A 5 4.33 -28.22 3.51
C GLU A 5 3.69 -27.70 2.21
N PRO A 6 4.47 -27.58 1.13
CA PRO A 6 3.92 -27.16 -0.16
C PRO A 6 2.87 -28.17 -0.65
N PRO A 7 1.81 -27.71 -1.34
CA PRO A 7 0.78 -28.60 -1.86
C PRO A 7 1.39 -29.68 -2.77
N PRO A 8 0.87 -30.91 -2.75
CA PRO A 8 1.48 -32.03 -3.46
C PRO A 8 1.47 -31.80 -4.97
N GLY A 9 2.65 -31.83 -5.60
CA GLY A 9 2.81 -31.83 -7.05
C GLY A 9 3.65 -30.70 -7.67
N LEU A 10 4.15 -29.74 -6.88
CA LEU A 10 5.06 -28.69 -7.34
C LEU A 10 6.33 -28.69 -6.48
N SER A 11 7.52 -28.75 -7.09
CA SER A 11 8.75 -28.60 -6.32
C SER A 11 8.85 -27.17 -5.75
N SER A 12 9.58 -26.98 -4.65
CA SER A 12 9.79 -25.64 -4.06
C SER A 12 10.30 -24.62 -5.08
N VAL A 13 11.10 -25.07 -6.04
CA VAL A 13 11.72 -24.27 -7.11
C VAL A 13 10.71 -23.86 -8.18
N ASP A 14 9.75 -24.74 -8.51
CA ASP A 14 8.66 -24.42 -9.44
C ASP A 14 7.70 -23.39 -8.85
N LEU A 15 7.51 -23.42 -7.53
CA LEU A 15 6.66 -22.49 -6.80
C LEU A 15 7.28 -21.09 -6.76
N GLU A 16 8.57 -20.98 -6.44
CA GLU A 16 9.33 -19.73 -6.45
C GLU A 16 9.36 -19.11 -7.85
N SER A 17 9.68 -19.90 -8.87
CA SER A 17 9.72 -19.42 -10.26
C SER A 17 8.37 -18.88 -10.72
N ARG A 18 7.27 -19.55 -10.36
CA ARG A 18 5.91 -19.08 -10.67
C ARG A 18 5.49 -17.85 -9.87
N LEU A 19 5.89 -17.74 -8.61
CA LEU A 19 5.64 -16.55 -7.80
C LEU A 19 6.38 -15.34 -8.38
N ILE A 20 7.63 -15.53 -8.81
CA ILE A 20 8.42 -14.52 -9.52
C ILE A 20 7.74 -14.16 -10.85
N GLU A 21 7.28 -15.12 -11.65
CA GLU A 21 6.55 -14.82 -12.89
C GLU A 21 5.24 -14.06 -12.65
N GLN A 22 4.48 -14.38 -11.60
CA GLN A 22 3.29 -13.64 -11.19
C GLN A 22 3.64 -12.24 -10.68
N GLU A 23 4.72 -12.09 -9.92
CA GLU A 23 5.20 -10.81 -9.40
C GLU A 23 5.78 -9.93 -10.51
N LEU A 24 6.44 -10.53 -11.50
CA LEU A 24 6.86 -9.88 -12.75
C LEU A 24 5.66 -9.52 -13.63
N ALA A 25 4.58 -10.31 -13.65
CA ALA A 25 3.36 -9.99 -14.36
C ALA A 25 2.58 -8.82 -13.74
N LEU A 26 2.80 -8.53 -12.46
CA LEU A 26 2.30 -7.33 -11.78
C LEU A 26 3.13 -6.07 -12.08
N LEU A 27 4.24 -6.19 -12.82
CA LEU A 27 5.03 -5.06 -13.27
C LEU A 27 4.32 -4.32 -14.40
N PHE A 28 3.49 -3.36 -14.04
CA PHE A 28 2.96 -2.40 -14.99
C PHE A 28 3.85 -1.15 -15.01
N ASP A 29 4.50 -0.86 -16.15
CA ASP A 29 5.21 0.42 -16.35
C ASP A 29 4.26 1.63 -16.18
N GLU A 30 2.98 1.46 -16.55
CA GLU A 30 1.89 2.36 -16.22
C GLU A 30 0.66 1.55 -15.75
N PRO A 31 0.01 1.91 -14.62
CA PRO A 31 -1.13 1.16 -14.11
C PRO A 31 -2.29 1.12 -15.14
N PRO A 32 -2.89 -0.05 -15.43
CA PRO A 32 -3.98 -0.18 -16.41
C PRO A 32 -5.25 0.61 -16.05
N ALA A 33 -5.44 0.96 -14.77
CA ALA A 33 -6.60 1.73 -14.33
C ALA A 33 -6.49 3.22 -14.70
N GLY A 34 -7.18 3.58 -15.79
CA GLY A 34 -7.39 4.96 -16.23
C GLY A 34 -6.20 5.51 -17.02
N SER A 35 -6.43 5.84 -18.29
CA SER A 35 -5.42 6.34 -19.26
C SER A 35 -4.88 7.75 -18.98
N ARG A 36 -5.02 8.25 -17.74
CA ARG A 36 -4.53 9.57 -17.34
C ARG A 36 -3.24 9.42 -16.54
N LYS A 37 -2.15 9.96 -17.09
CA LYS A 37 -0.86 10.03 -16.39
C LYS A 37 -1.04 10.65 -15.00
N PRO A 38 -0.53 10.01 -13.93
CA PRO A 38 -0.56 10.56 -12.58
C PRO A 38 -0.03 11.98 -12.56
N GLN A 39 -0.52 12.79 -11.62
CA GLN A 39 0.04 14.12 -11.41
C GLN A 39 1.54 13.95 -11.09
N GLN A 40 2.40 14.47 -11.98
CA GLN A 40 3.82 14.22 -11.92
C GLN A 40 4.38 14.83 -10.63
N ARG A 41 4.85 13.96 -9.73
CA ARG A 41 5.58 14.40 -8.54
C ARG A 41 6.90 15.01 -8.97
N ASP A 42 7.29 16.10 -8.32
CA ASP A 42 8.59 16.72 -8.55
C ASP A 42 9.73 15.77 -8.18
N ARG A 43 9.51 14.86 -7.22
CA ARG A 43 10.47 13.87 -6.74
C ARG A 43 9.80 12.57 -6.30
N LEU A 44 10.55 11.48 -6.37
CA LEU A 44 10.16 10.20 -5.79
C LEU A 44 10.48 10.16 -4.29
N PRO A 45 9.73 9.37 -3.50
CA PRO A 45 10.10 9.10 -2.11
C PRO A 45 11.43 8.31 -2.07
N PRO A 46 12.17 8.31 -0.95
CA PRO A 46 13.34 7.47 -0.81
C PRO A 46 12.92 6.00 -0.90
N ARG A 47 13.83 5.15 -1.36
CA ARG A 47 13.62 3.69 -1.40
C ARG A 47 13.24 3.12 -0.03
N SER A 48 13.83 3.64 1.05
CA SER A 48 13.51 3.30 2.43
C SER A 48 13.15 4.57 3.20
N LEU A 49 12.08 4.50 4.00
CA LEU A 49 11.67 5.63 4.83
C LEU A 49 12.32 5.54 6.21
N GLU A 50 13.34 6.37 6.43
CA GLU A 50 14.19 6.31 7.62
C GLU A 50 14.02 7.51 8.57
N ASP A 51 13.46 8.64 8.11
CA ASP A 51 13.28 9.84 8.95
C ASP A 51 12.18 9.64 10.01
N PRO A 52 12.50 9.56 11.32
CA PRO A 52 11.51 9.22 12.35
C PRO A 52 10.36 10.23 12.46
N ARG A 53 10.60 11.49 12.10
CA ARG A 53 9.58 12.56 12.18
C ARG A 53 8.59 12.41 11.02
N VAL A 54 9.09 12.08 9.84
CA VAL A 54 8.25 11.79 8.66
C VAL A 54 7.51 10.47 8.85
N ILE A 55 8.15 9.42 9.37
CA ILE A 55 7.50 8.14 9.72
C ILE A 55 6.32 8.38 10.67
N LYS A 56 6.50 9.17 11.74
CA LYS A 56 5.41 9.53 12.67
C LYS A 56 4.25 10.21 11.96
N ALA A 57 4.54 11.17 11.07
CA ALA A 57 3.51 11.85 10.30
C ALA A 57 2.77 10.91 9.34
N VAL A 58 3.50 10.07 8.60
CA VAL A 58 2.94 9.08 7.67
C VAL A 58 2.01 8.12 8.40
N ARG A 59 2.47 7.54 9.53
CA ARG A 59 1.66 6.63 10.35
C ARG A 59 0.39 7.31 10.87
N LEU A 60 0.49 8.57 11.31
CA LEU A 60 -0.69 9.32 11.75
C LEU A 60 -1.68 9.53 10.60
N ILE A 61 -1.19 9.94 9.42
CA ILE A 61 -2.04 10.18 8.25
C ILE A 61 -2.74 8.89 7.85
N GLU A 62 -2.03 7.78 7.75
CA GLU A 62 -2.60 6.49 7.35
C GLU A 62 -3.61 5.94 8.34
N ALA A 63 -3.33 6.06 9.64
CA ALA A 63 -4.22 5.60 10.69
C ALA A 63 -5.47 6.46 10.88
N ARG A 64 -5.48 7.70 10.37
CA ARG A 64 -6.53 8.70 10.64
C ARG A 64 -6.99 9.45 9.38
N ALA A 65 -6.79 8.87 8.20
CA ALA A 65 -7.14 9.49 6.92
C ALA A 65 -8.66 9.75 6.79
N ASP A 66 -9.47 8.93 7.46
CA ASP A 66 -10.92 9.02 7.63
C ASP A 66 -11.38 10.22 8.49
N GLN A 67 -10.45 10.98 9.07
CA GLN A 67 -10.73 12.10 9.94
C GLN A 67 -10.20 13.42 9.38
N PRO A 68 -10.77 14.57 9.78
CA PRO A 68 -10.16 15.87 9.53
C PRO A 68 -8.78 15.96 10.19
N LEU A 69 -7.73 16.07 9.36
CA LEU A 69 -6.35 16.27 9.79
C LEU A 69 -5.84 17.60 9.24
N SER A 70 -5.55 18.55 10.14
CA SER A 70 -4.91 19.81 9.78
C SER A 70 -3.39 19.66 9.70
N LEU A 71 -2.74 20.52 8.91
CA LEU A 71 -1.28 20.56 8.82
C LEU A 71 -0.64 20.74 10.20
N ASP A 72 -1.20 21.62 11.03
CA ASP A 72 -0.70 21.90 12.38
C ASP A 72 -0.74 20.67 13.27
N ARG A 73 -1.82 19.87 13.19
CA ARG A 73 -1.96 18.64 13.97
C ARG A 73 -0.92 17.60 13.56
N ILE A 74 -0.68 17.45 12.26
CA ILE A 74 0.31 16.51 11.74
C ILE A 74 1.73 16.97 12.13
N ALA A 75 2.02 18.27 11.97
CA ALA A 75 3.31 18.85 12.30
C ALA A 75 3.63 18.72 13.80
N ALA A 76 2.65 18.99 14.67
CA ALA A 76 2.78 18.81 16.11
C ALA A 76 3.08 17.35 16.48
N HIS A 77 2.41 16.39 15.85
CA HIS A 77 2.67 14.96 16.06
C HIS A 77 4.09 14.54 15.62
N ALA A 78 4.61 15.19 14.58
CA ALA A 78 5.98 15.02 14.10
C ALA A 78 7.03 15.82 14.92
N ASN A 79 6.62 16.56 15.95
CA ASN A 79 7.46 17.45 16.77
C ASN A 79 8.17 18.53 15.94
N LEU A 80 7.46 19.12 14.98
CA LEU A 80 7.95 20.17 14.10
C LEU A 80 6.95 21.33 14.01
N SER A 81 7.45 22.55 13.82
CA SER A 81 6.61 23.67 13.40
C SER A 81 6.02 23.40 12.00
N PRO A 82 4.83 23.91 11.63
CA PRO A 82 4.18 23.66 10.35
C PRO A 82 5.08 23.89 9.12
N SER A 83 5.79 25.02 9.05
CA SER A 83 6.66 25.34 7.90
C SER A 83 7.84 24.38 7.76
N ARG A 84 8.48 24.02 8.88
CA ARG A 84 9.59 23.04 8.90
C ARG A 84 9.09 21.65 8.53
N PHE A 85 7.91 21.26 9.04
CA PHE A 85 7.28 19.99 8.72
C PHE A 85 6.98 19.89 7.23
N GLN A 86 6.27 20.86 6.66
CA GLN A 86 5.89 20.85 5.25
C GLN A 86 7.12 20.74 4.34
N ARG A 87 8.16 21.53 4.61
CA ARG A 87 9.41 21.46 3.83
C ARG A 87 10.08 20.09 3.96
N ARG A 88 10.25 19.60 5.19
CA ARG A 88 10.94 18.32 5.43
C ARG A 88 10.16 17.14 4.84
N PHE A 89 8.84 17.15 4.98
CA PHE A 89 7.98 16.11 4.41
C PHE A 89 8.07 16.12 2.89
N LEU A 90 8.02 17.28 2.24
CA LEU A 90 8.19 17.39 0.79
C LEU A 90 9.57 16.92 0.32
N GLU A 91 10.63 17.31 1.03
CA GLU A 91 12.01 16.87 0.73
C GLU A 91 12.17 15.35 0.76
N VAL A 92 11.50 14.69 1.72
CA VAL A 92 11.57 13.24 1.90
C VAL A 92 10.57 12.53 0.98
N MET A 93 9.30 12.91 1.00
CA MET A 93 8.23 12.15 0.32
C MET A 93 8.05 12.52 -1.15
N GLY A 94 8.62 13.64 -1.60
CA GLY A 94 8.43 14.16 -2.95
C GLY A 94 7.02 14.70 -3.24
N GLU A 95 6.15 14.74 -2.22
CA GLU A 95 4.83 15.37 -2.24
C GLU A 95 4.57 16.10 -0.93
N SER A 96 3.66 17.08 -0.95
CA SER A 96 3.27 17.78 0.27
C SER A 96 2.44 16.90 1.21
N PRO A 97 2.39 17.20 2.51
CA PRO A 97 1.54 16.46 3.46
C PRO A 97 0.06 16.41 3.05
N GLY A 98 -0.44 17.47 2.41
CA GLY A 98 -1.82 17.55 1.94
C GLY A 98 -2.10 16.70 0.71
N GLU A 99 -1.12 16.56 -0.19
CA GLU A 99 -1.19 15.63 -1.32
C GLU A 99 -1.14 14.19 -0.83
N TYR A 100 -0.24 13.87 0.11
CA TYR A 100 -0.16 12.56 0.73
C TYR A 100 -1.48 12.16 1.38
N LEU A 101 -2.05 13.03 2.24
CA LEU A 101 -3.34 12.76 2.89
C LEU A 101 -4.47 12.55 1.87
N ARG A 102 -4.51 13.36 0.81
CA ARG A 102 -5.52 13.23 -0.24
C ARG A 102 -5.40 11.89 -0.96
N ARG A 103 -4.17 11.50 -1.32
CA ARG A 103 -3.88 10.23 -1.97
C ARG A 103 -4.27 9.06 -1.07
N THR A 104 -3.85 9.05 0.19
CA THR A 104 -4.23 8.01 1.16
C THR A 104 -5.75 7.84 1.28
N ARG A 105 -6.52 8.94 1.30
CA ARG A 105 -7.99 8.87 1.32
C ARG A 105 -8.57 8.26 0.05
N LEU A 106 -8.00 8.60 -1.11
CA LEU A 106 -8.45 8.08 -2.40
C LEU A 106 -8.09 6.60 -2.57
N ASP A 107 -6.91 6.17 -2.09
CA ASP A 107 -6.49 4.76 -2.09
C ASP A 107 -7.43 3.91 -1.20
N GLN A 108 -7.76 4.40 0.01
CA GLN A 108 -8.76 3.76 0.87
C GLN A 108 -10.14 3.68 0.20
N ALA A 109 -10.56 4.74 -0.49
CA ALA A 109 -11.82 4.74 -1.24
C ALA A 109 -11.81 3.72 -2.38
N ALA A 110 -10.70 3.60 -3.10
CA ALA A 110 -10.52 2.61 -4.16
C ALA A 110 -10.69 1.19 -3.61
N ILE A 111 -10.10 0.89 -2.45
CA ILE A 111 -10.30 -0.40 -1.76
C ILE A 111 -11.79 -0.60 -1.43
N PHE A 112 -12.46 0.37 -0.79
CA PHE A 112 -13.89 0.24 -0.45
C PHE A 112 -14.81 0.10 -1.67
N LEU A 113 -14.45 0.67 -2.82
CA LEU A 113 -15.18 0.50 -4.07
C LEU A 113 -15.13 -0.96 -4.57
N ILE A 114 -14.03 -1.66 -4.30
CA ILE A 114 -13.79 -3.06 -4.69
C ILE A 114 -14.47 -4.02 -3.71
N ILE A 115 -14.18 -3.87 -2.41
CA ILE A 115 -14.53 -4.88 -1.41
C ILE A 115 -15.95 -4.73 -0.83
N SER A 116 -16.64 -3.62 -1.09
CA SER A 116 -17.94 -3.33 -0.48
C SER A 116 -19.03 -2.98 -1.50
N GLN A 117 -20.28 -3.02 -1.04
CA GLN A 117 -21.46 -2.58 -1.81
C GLN A 117 -21.93 -1.17 -1.42
N GLN A 118 -21.13 -0.42 -0.66
CA GLN A 118 -21.52 0.93 -0.21
C GLN A 118 -21.75 1.88 -1.39
N SER A 119 -22.62 2.88 -1.22
CA SER A 119 -22.80 3.91 -2.24
C SER A 119 -21.53 4.77 -2.36
N VAL A 120 -21.28 5.35 -3.54
CA VAL A 120 -20.13 6.23 -3.77
C VAL A 120 -20.15 7.44 -2.81
N LEU A 121 -21.35 7.95 -2.48
CA LEU A 121 -21.50 9.01 -1.49
C LEU A 121 -21.08 8.57 -0.08
N SER A 122 -21.51 7.37 0.35
CA SER A 122 -21.12 6.83 1.66
C SER A 122 -19.60 6.67 1.78
N ILE A 123 -18.96 6.15 0.72
CA ILE A 123 -17.50 6.01 0.65
C ILE A 123 -16.80 7.37 0.70
N ALA A 124 -17.30 8.37 -0.04
CA ALA A 124 -16.73 9.71 -0.02
C ALA A 124 -16.74 10.32 1.40
N LEU A 125 -17.85 10.14 2.13
CA LEU A 125 -17.99 10.62 3.50
C LEU A 125 -17.08 9.86 4.47
N SER A 126 -16.95 8.54 4.31
CA SER A 126 -16.10 7.71 5.20
C SER A 126 -14.61 8.02 5.07
N VAL A 127 -14.16 8.55 3.93
CA VAL A 127 -12.77 8.99 3.71
C VAL A 127 -12.63 10.53 3.84
N ALA A 128 -13.51 11.16 4.62
CA ALA A 128 -13.48 12.57 5.00
C ALA A 128 -13.51 13.58 3.83
N TYR A 129 -14.24 13.29 2.75
CA TYR A 129 -14.61 14.30 1.77
C TYR A 129 -15.94 14.97 2.14
N ALA A 130 -15.94 16.29 2.15
CA ALA A 130 -17.13 17.08 2.50
C ALA A 130 -18.19 17.17 1.38
N SER A 131 -17.82 16.86 0.12
CA SER A 131 -18.75 16.86 -1.00
C SER A 131 -18.48 15.73 -1.98
N HIS A 132 -19.55 15.23 -2.57
CA HIS A 132 -19.52 14.16 -3.56
C HIS A 132 -18.79 14.59 -4.84
N GLU A 133 -19.00 15.82 -5.28
CA GLU A 133 -18.41 16.37 -6.49
C GLU A 133 -16.90 16.58 -6.32
N ALA A 134 -16.45 17.04 -5.15
CA ALA A 134 -15.02 17.15 -4.87
C ALA A 134 -14.35 15.77 -4.86
N PHE A 135 -15.02 14.78 -4.26
CA PHE A 135 -14.54 13.39 -4.26
C PHE A 135 -14.43 12.84 -5.68
N ILE A 136 -15.49 12.91 -6.50
CA ILE A 136 -15.46 12.40 -7.88
C ILE A 136 -14.34 13.05 -8.69
N ARG A 137 -14.20 14.39 -8.62
CA ARG A 137 -13.13 15.10 -9.34
C ARG A 137 -11.74 14.68 -8.88
N ALA A 138 -11.55 14.51 -7.57
CA ALA A 138 -10.27 14.09 -7.02
C ALA A 138 -9.95 12.64 -7.39
N PHE A 139 -10.93 11.74 -7.28
CA PHE A 139 -10.81 10.33 -7.63
C PHE A 139 -10.48 10.14 -9.12
N HIS A 140 -11.24 10.79 -10.01
CA HIS A 140 -10.97 10.76 -11.45
C HIS A 140 -9.62 11.40 -11.81
N ARG A 141 -9.16 12.40 -11.05
CA ARG A 141 -7.82 12.97 -11.24
C ARG A 141 -6.72 11.96 -10.86
N GLN A 142 -6.95 11.17 -9.81
CA GLN A 142 -5.98 10.21 -9.29
C GLN A 142 -5.91 8.92 -10.13
N PHE A 143 -7.07 8.34 -10.47
CA PHE A 143 -7.18 7.00 -11.05
C PHE A 143 -7.68 7.00 -12.51
N GLY A 144 -7.86 8.16 -13.13
CA GLY A 144 -8.33 8.29 -14.52
C GLY A 144 -9.76 7.79 -14.81
N LEU A 145 -10.43 7.17 -13.84
CA LEU A 145 -11.80 6.66 -13.91
C LEU A 145 -12.66 7.32 -12.84
N VAL A 146 -13.96 7.49 -13.10
CA VAL A 146 -14.88 7.87 -12.03
C VAL A 146 -15.15 6.65 -11.11
N PRO A 147 -15.52 6.84 -9.84
CA PRO A 147 -15.67 5.76 -8.86
C PRO A 147 -16.55 4.58 -9.31
N THR A 148 -17.63 4.86 -10.04
CA THR A 148 -18.55 3.83 -10.57
C THR A 148 -17.90 2.97 -11.65
N GLN A 149 -17.17 3.59 -12.57
CA GLN A 149 -16.41 2.90 -13.61
C GLN A 149 -15.28 2.09 -12.99
N TYR A 150 -14.58 2.66 -12.01
CA TYR A 150 -13.51 1.96 -11.28
C TYR A 150 -14.02 0.69 -10.59
N ARG A 151 -15.17 0.77 -9.91
CA ARG A 151 -15.82 -0.42 -9.32
C ARG A 151 -16.15 -1.49 -10.37
N GLN A 152 -16.68 -1.09 -11.52
CA GLN A 152 -17.02 -2.03 -12.58
C GLN A 152 -15.76 -2.68 -13.17
N PHE A 153 -14.73 -1.89 -13.45
CA PHE A 153 -13.44 -2.36 -13.94
C PHE A 153 -12.84 -3.40 -12.99
N ALA A 154 -12.75 -3.10 -11.70
CA ALA A 154 -12.17 -4.02 -10.73
C ALA A 154 -12.96 -5.34 -10.58
N ARG A 155 -14.30 -5.30 -10.74
CA ARG A 155 -15.14 -6.52 -10.77
C ARG A 155 -15.00 -7.33 -12.05
N GLN A 156 -14.56 -6.72 -13.14
CA GLN A 156 -14.29 -7.42 -14.40
C GLN A 156 -12.86 -7.96 -14.43
N ALA A 157 -11.93 -7.26 -13.76
CA ALA A 157 -10.55 -7.69 -13.56
C ALA A 157 -10.40 -8.83 -12.55
N SER A 158 -11.44 -9.17 -11.77
CA SER A 158 -11.45 -10.43 -11.02
C SER A 158 -11.50 -11.60 -12.00
N THR A 159 -10.33 -12.11 -12.37
CA THR A 159 -10.17 -13.31 -13.18
C THR A 159 -10.97 -14.44 -12.55
N PRO A 160 -11.81 -15.17 -13.30
CA PRO A 160 -12.42 -16.40 -12.81
C PRO A 160 -11.33 -17.30 -12.24
N LEU A 161 -11.59 -17.88 -11.07
CA LEU A 161 -10.63 -18.77 -10.44
C LEU A 161 -10.25 -19.87 -11.45
N ALA A 162 -8.96 -19.97 -11.78
CA ALA A 162 -8.50 -21.03 -12.64
C ALA A 162 -8.74 -22.39 -11.92
N PRO A 163 -9.17 -23.45 -12.60
CA PRO A 163 -9.44 -24.75 -11.97
C PRO A 163 -8.25 -25.29 -11.15
N GLU A 164 -7.03 -24.94 -11.54
CA GLU A 164 -5.80 -25.26 -10.81
C GLU A 164 -5.64 -24.50 -9.48
N ASP A 165 -6.30 -23.36 -9.31
CA ASP A 165 -6.28 -22.54 -8.10
C ASP A 165 -7.47 -22.83 -7.16
N GLU A 166 -8.50 -23.58 -7.61
CA GLU A 166 -9.62 -24.05 -6.77
C GLU A 166 -9.15 -24.74 -5.47
N PRO A 167 -8.18 -25.67 -5.50
CA PRO A 167 -7.68 -26.31 -4.29
C PRO A 167 -6.99 -25.34 -3.33
N ARG A 168 -6.40 -24.24 -3.82
CA ARG A 168 -5.70 -23.22 -3.01
C ARG A 168 -6.70 -22.30 -2.33
N VAL A 169 -7.73 -21.86 -3.05
CA VAL A 169 -8.80 -21.00 -2.49
C VAL A 169 -9.60 -21.74 -1.42
N GLY A 170 -9.84 -23.04 -1.59
CA GLY A 170 -10.47 -23.88 -0.57
C GLY A 170 -9.69 -23.99 0.76
N GLN A 171 -8.41 -23.60 0.79
CA GLN A 171 -7.57 -23.58 1.99
C GLN A 171 -7.54 -22.21 2.67
N VAL A 172 -8.12 -21.17 2.07
CA VAL A 172 -8.18 -19.83 2.67
C VAL A 172 -9.04 -19.91 3.93
N ARG A 173 -8.43 -19.60 5.07
CA ARG A 173 -9.12 -19.52 6.35
C ARG A 173 -9.09 -18.09 6.85
N VAL A 174 -10.26 -17.61 7.25
CA VAL A 174 -10.34 -16.37 8.02
C VAL A 174 -9.87 -16.70 9.44
N ALA A 175 -8.76 -16.09 9.84
CA ALA A 175 -8.21 -16.19 11.19
C ALA A 175 -8.18 -14.81 11.83
N SER A 176 -8.36 -14.78 13.15
CA SER A 176 -8.22 -13.56 13.96
C SER A 176 -6.95 -13.64 14.77
N PHE A 177 -6.18 -12.57 14.77
CA PHE A 177 -4.95 -12.44 15.54
C PHE A 177 -5.10 -11.27 16.53
N PRO A 178 -4.59 -11.38 17.76
CA PRO A 178 -4.54 -10.24 18.65
C PRO A 178 -3.64 -9.15 18.06
N SER A 179 -3.94 -7.89 18.38
CA SER A 179 -3.05 -6.78 18.05
C SER A 179 -1.69 -7.01 18.72
N GLN A 180 -0.62 -7.03 17.94
CA GLN A 180 0.74 -7.20 18.42
C GLN A 180 1.65 -6.10 17.88
N PRO A 181 2.61 -5.59 18.67
CA PRO A 181 3.61 -4.68 18.16
C PRO A 181 4.51 -5.43 17.17
N VAL A 182 4.79 -4.79 16.04
CA VAL A 182 5.74 -5.28 15.04
C VAL A 182 6.84 -4.26 14.84
N LEU A 183 8.06 -4.74 14.65
CA LEU A 183 9.16 -3.90 14.18
C LEU A 183 9.08 -3.91 12.66
N ALA A 184 8.82 -2.75 12.05
CA ALA A 184 8.57 -2.69 10.62
C ALA A 184 9.36 -1.57 9.95
N MET A 185 9.79 -1.82 8.72
CA MET A 185 10.47 -0.87 7.85
C MET A 185 9.72 -0.74 6.53
N ARG A 186 9.45 0.50 6.12
CA ARG A 186 8.74 0.81 4.88
C ARG A 186 9.69 1.02 3.72
N PHE A 187 9.37 0.35 2.62
CA PHE A 187 10.01 0.49 1.33
C PHE A 187 9.05 1.08 0.29
N TYR A 188 9.64 1.81 -0.66
CA TYR A 188 8.96 2.33 -1.84
C TYR A 188 9.56 1.74 -3.11
N GLY A 189 8.70 1.41 -4.06
CA GLY A 189 9.07 0.88 -5.36
C GLY A 189 8.41 -0.45 -5.67
N SER A 190 8.71 -0.95 -6.88
CA SER A 190 8.14 -2.19 -7.41
C SER A 190 8.25 -3.39 -6.45
N TYR A 191 7.19 -4.20 -6.41
CA TYR A 191 7.16 -5.47 -5.67
C TYR A 191 8.20 -6.50 -6.17
N ALA A 192 8.68 -6.40 -7.41
CA ALA A 192 9.80 -7.25 -7.87
C ALA A 192 11.10 -7.09 -7.03
N ARG A 193 11.17 -6.10 -6.13
CA ARG A 193 12.28 -5.91 -5.18
C ARG A 193 11.97 -6.38 -3.76
N VAL A 194 10.89 -7.12 -3.54
CA VAL A 194 10.49 -7.61 -2.20
C VAL A 194 11.62 -8.42 -1.56
N GLU A 195 12.31 -9.27 -2.31
CA GLU A 195 13.45 -10.03 -1.80
C GLU A 195 14.59 -9.11 -1.31
N GLU A 196 15.02 -8.14 -2.12
CA GLU A 196 16.05 -7.18 -1.74
C GLU A 196 15.65 -6.35 -0.49
N ASN A 197 14.36 -6.02 -0.38
CA ASN A 197 13.83 -5.28 0.76
C ASN A 197 13.91 -6.12 2.04
N TRP A 198 13.57 -7.41 1.97
CA TRP A 198 13.71 -8.34 3.09
C TRP A 198 15.16 -8.56 3.49
N GLN A 199 16.07 -8.74 2.53
CA GLN A 199 17.50 -8.88 2.81
C GLN A 199 18.03 -7.66 3.57
N ARG A 200 17.73 -6.44 3.10
CA ARG A 200 18.14 -5.20 3.78
C ARG A 200 17.54 -5.08 5.18
N PHE A 201 16.28 -5.47 5.36
CA PHE A 201 15.66 -5.41 6.68
C PHE A 201 16.28 -6.42 7.66
N ALA A 202 16.52 -7.65 7.20
CA ALA A 202 17.20 -8.70 7.95
C ALA A 202 18.60 -8.26 8.40
N GLU A 203 19.41 -7.67 7.51
CA GLU A 203 20.73 -7.13 7.84
C GLU A 203 20.67 -6.10 8.98
N ILE A 204 19.68 -5.20 8.96
CA ILE A 204 19.49 -4.19 10.01
C ILE A 204 19.11 -4.83 11.34
N LEU A 205 18.23 -5.84 11.31
CA LEU A 205 17.82 -6.58 12.51
C LEU A 205 18.99 -7.33 13.13
N GLU A 206 19.79 -8.03 12.32
CA GLU A 206 20.98 -8.74 12.78
C GLU A 206 22.02 -7.79 13.38
N GLN A 207 22.29 -6.66 12.71
CA GLN A 207 23.19 -5.62 13.24
C GLN A 207 22.69 -5.01 14.55
N ALA A 208 21.38 -4.95 14.74
CA ALA A 208 20.75 -4.50 15.99
C ALA A 208 20.68 -5.61 17.06
N GLY A 209 21.14 -6.83 16.77
CA GLY A 209 21.23 -7.95 17.71
C GLY A 209 19.96 -8.80 17.80
N PHE A 210 19.06 -8.73 16.83
CA PHE A 210 17.85 -9.57 16.78
C PHE A 210 18.16 -10.91 16.07
N PRO A 211 17.97 -12.06 16.73
CA PRO A 211 18.14 -13.37 16.09
C PRO A 211 16.96 -13.68 15.16
N LEU A 212 17.20 -13.72 13.84
CA LEU A 212 16.14 -13.90 12.84
C LEU A 212 15.35 -15.20 13.00
N ALA A 213 15.98 -16.26 13.51
CA ALA A 213 15.34 -17.56 13.75
C ALA A 213 14.18 -17.51 14.77
N ASP A 214 14.16 -16.49 15.63
CA ASP A 214 13.13 -16.31 16.65
C ASP A 214 12.01 -15.35 16.19
N LEU A 215 12.13 -14.80 14.98
CA LEU A 215 11.19 -13.82 14.44
C LEU A 215 10.23 -14.44 13.44
N GLN A 216 9.03 -13.86 13.36
CA GLN A 216 8.06 -14.17 12.33
C GLN A 216 8.04 -13.03 11.31
N ALA A 217 8.38 -13.31 10.05
CA ALA A 217 8.30 -12.34 8.97
C ALA A 217 6.83 -12.12 8.53
N ILE A 218 6.43 -10.85 8.43
CA ILE A 218 5.12 -10.41 7.96
C ILE A 218 5.32 -9.37 6.85
N GLY A 219 4.90 -9.71 5.63
CA GLY A 219 4.85 -8.76 4.52
C GLY A 219 3.52 -8.01 4.49
N ILE A 220 3.57 -6.68 4.47
CA ILE A 220 2.36 -5.85 4.38
C ILE A 220 2.36 -5.11 3.04
N ILE A 221 1.44 -5.53 2.17
CA ILE A 221 1.15 -4.92 0.87
C ILE A 221 0.18 -3.76 1.11
N GLN A 222 0.65 -2.54 0.89
CA GLN A 222 -0.14 -1.33 1.16
C GLN A 222 -0.86 -0.81 -0.09
N ASP A 223 -0.31 -1.11 -1.28
CA ASP A 223 -0.77 -0.56 -2.56
C ASP A 223 -0.98 -1.68 -3.58
N ASN A 224 -1.93 -1.51 -4.49
CA ASN A 224 -2.09 -2.40 -5.63
C ASN A 224 -1.27 -1.85 -6.82
N PRO A 225 -0.33 -2.62 -7.41
CA PRO A 225 0.53 -2.16 -8.51
C PRO A 225 -0.25 -1.96 -9.83
N GLU A 226 -1.45 -2.51 -9.95
CA GLU A 226 -2.35 -2.27 -11.10
C GLU A 226 -2.91 -0.84 -11.13
N ILE A 227 -2.81 -0.11 -10.01
CA ILE A 227 -3.39 1.23 -9.83
C ILE A 227 -2.35 2.24 -9.35
N THR A 228 -1.30 1.77 -8.69
CA THR A 228 -0.23 2.60 -8.14
C THR A 228 1.00 2.41 -9.00
N PRO A 229 1.58 3.49 -9.56
CA PRO A 229 2.83 3.39 -10.33
C PRO A 229 3.91 2.68 -9.52
N ASN A 230 4.68 1.82 -10.18
CA ASN A 230 5.68 0.97 -9.54
C ASN A 230 6.63 1.73 -8.59
N ASP A 231 7.11 2.91 -8.97
CA ASP A 231 8.03 3.70 -8.14
C ASP A 231 7.38 4.30 -6.87
N LEU A 232 6.05 4.19 -6.74
CA LEU A 232 5.27 4.74 -5.64
C LEU A 232 4.65 3.69 -4.73
N VAL A 233 4.67 2.42 -5.15
CA VAL A 233 4.13 1.29 -4.39
C VAL A 233 4.83 1.19 -3.04
N ARG A 234 4.05 1.00 -1.97
CA ARG A 234 4.53 0.81 -0.60
C ARG A 234 4.50 -0.66 -0.21
N TYR A 235 5.58 -1.09 0.43
CA TYR A 235 5.72 -2.41 1.06
C TYR A 235 6.31 -2.24 2.46
N ASP A 236 5.72 -2.88 3.47
CA ASP A 236 6.36 -2.95 4.79
C ASP A 236 6.87 -4.38 5.04
N CYS A 237 8.15 -4.49 5.35
CA CYS A 237 8.71 -5.67 5.99
C CYS A 237 8.51 -5.52 7.49
N ALA A 238 7.89 -6.50 8.15
CA ALA A 238 7.55 -6.47 9.58
C ALA A 238 7.83 -7.78 10.31
#